data_AF-A0A978U0D6-F1
#
_entry.id   AF-A0A978U0D6-F1
#
_cell.length_a   1.000
_cell.length_b   1.000
_cell.length_c   1.000
_cell.angle_alpha   90.00
_cell.angle_beta   90.00
_cell.angle_gamma   90.00
#
_symmetry.space_group_name_H-M   'P 1'
#
loop_
_entity.id
_entity.type
_entity.pdbx_description
1 polymer ?
#
loop_
_entity_poly.entity_id
_entity_poly.type
_entity_poly.pdbx_seq_one_letter_code
_entity_poly.pdbx_strand_id
1 'polypeptide(L)'
;MGIFSLAELQEAIAQDPEQWRPLVFTNGCFDLIHAGHVRYLQAAKELGRALVVGVNSDESVRSLKPARGGLPPRPIMPEQQRAEVIAALRPVDGVVIFAEPTAIALIRALQPQVYVKGGDYQTGALPEAPIVRAYGGQIVLIPIEVNCSTTAIIERILGRSPDSFHHDISVGGTSPPYNDKKML
;
A
#
# COMPACT_ATOMS: atom_id res chain seq x y z
N MET A 1 -19.04 2.55 8.84
CA MET A 1 -17.93 2.73 7.88
C MET A 1 -17.84 4.20 7.57
N GLY A 2 -16.69 4.82 7.88
CA GLY A 2 -16.55 6.27 7.82
C GLY A 2 -15.09 6.69 7.66
N ILE A 3 -14.91 7.96 7.31
CA ILE A 3 -13.63 8.64 7.38
C ILE A 3 -13.53 9.19 8.80
N PHE A 4 -12.44 8.87 9.48
CA PHE A 4 -12.19 9.24 10.87
C PHE A 4 -10.96 10.13 10.96
N SER A 5 -10.97 11.06 11.91
CA SER A 5 -9.72 11.53 12.50
C SER A 5 -9.05 10.41 13.29
N LEU A 6 -7.75 10.53 13.56
CA LEU A 6 -7.04 9.55 14.38
C LEU A 6 -7.67 9.41 15.78
N ALA A 7 -8.05 10.53 16.40
CA ALA A 7 -8.64 10.53 17.73
C ALA A 7 -10.01 9.82 17.76
N GLU A 8 -10.88 10.09 16.79
CA GLU A 8 -12.18 9.41 16.68
C GLU A 8 -12.02 7.91 16.46
N LEU A 9 -11.05 7.50 15.64
CA LEU A 9 -10.81 6.08 15.41
C LEU A 9 -10.26 5.39 16.67
N GLN A 10 -9.35 6.03 17.41
CA GLN A 10 -8.85 5.50 18.67
C GLN A 10 -9.98 5.31 19.68
N GLU A 11 -10.87 6.29 19.79
CA GLU A 11 -12.04 6.22 20.66
C GLU A 11 -12.99 5.10 20.23
N ALA A 12 -13.29 4.97 18.93
CA ALA A 12 -14.14 3.90 18.40
C ALA A 12 -13.56 2.50 18.70
N ILE A 13 -12.25 2.32 18.55
CA ILE A 13 -11.57 1.06 18.87
C ILE A 13 -11.59 0.78 20.38
N ALA A 14 -11.45 1.81 21.21
CA ALA A 14 -11.47 1.66 22.66
C ALA A 14 -12.87 1.32 23.20
N GLN A 15 -13.92 1.89 22.60
CA GLN A 15 -15.31 1.66 22.98
C GLN A 15 -15.82 0.26 22.59
N ASP A 16 -15.43 -0.25 21.42
CA ASP A 16 -15.84 -1.58 20.96
C ASP A 16 -14.64 -2.39 20.42
N PRO A 17 -13.74 -2.84 21.31
CA PRO A 17 -12.56 -3.59 20.89
C PRO A 17 -12.93 -4.91 20.21
N GLU A 18 -14.11 -5.47 20.52
CA GLU A 18 -14.58 -6.67 19.86
C GLU A 18 -14.83 -6.36 18.38
N GLN A 19 -15.60 -5.33 18.04
CA GLN A 19 -15.86 -4.97 16.64
C GLN A 19 -14.58 -4.70 15.83
N TRP A 20 -13.57 -4.09 16.44
CA TRP A 20 -12.39 -3.63 15.72
C TRP A 20 -11.20 -4.60 15.72
N ARG A 21 -11.10 -5.52 16.70
CA ARG A 21 -9.93 -6.40 16.85
C ARG A 21 -10.21 -7.87 16.52
N PRO A 22 -9.29 -8.60 15.86
CA PRO A 22 -7.95 -8.17 15.43
C PRO A 22 -7.97 -7.10 14.33
N LEU A 23 -7.25 -6.01 14.56
CA LEU A 23 -7.20 -4.86 13.67
C LEU A 23 -6.13 -5.08 12.61
N VAL A 24 -6.55 -5.02 11.35
CA VAL A 24 -5.69 -4.95 10.18
C VAL A 24 -5.52 -3.48 9.81
N PHE A 25 -4.30 -3.06 9.56
CA PHE A 25 -3.99 -1.74 9.04
C PHE A 25 -3.18 -1.83 7.77
N THR A 26 -3.51 -0.98 6.80
CA THR A 26 -2.66 -0.74 5.64
C THR A 26 -2.70 0.74 5.29
N ASN A 27 -1.79 1.19 4.42
CA ASN A 27 -1.79 2.57 3.97
C ASN A 27 -1.31 2.71 2.52
N GLY A 28 -1.73 3.80 1.87
CA GLY A 28 -1.32 4.10 0.51
C GLY A 28 -1.92 5.37 -0.05
N CYS A 29 -1.50 5.71 -1.26
CA CYS A 29 -1.98 6.86 -2.00
C CYS A 29 -3.39 6.64 -2.59
N PHE A 30 -3.66 5.45 -3.14
CA PHE A 30 -4.98 5.08 -3.69
C PHE A 30 -5.56 6.11 -4.68
N ASP A 31 -4.74 6.62 -5.59
CA ASP A 31 -5.12 7.74 -6.45
C ASP A 31 -6.22 7.40 -7.48
N LEU A 32 -5.90 6.57 -8.48
CA LEU A 32 -6.91 5.97 -9.35
C LEU A 32 -7.09 4.53 -8.90
N ILE A 33 -8.29 4.22 -8.40
CA ILE A 33 -8.67 2.87 -7.97
C ILE A 33 -8.80 1.95 -9.19
N HIS A 34 -8.35 0.72 -9.02
CA HIS A 34 -8.43 -0.34 -10.01
C HIS A 34 -8.55 -1.70 -9.31
N ALA A 35 -8.80 -2.76 -10.09
CA ALA A 35 -9.00 -4.11 -9.57
C ALA A 35 -7.87 -4.59 -8.65
N GLY A 36 -6.61 -4.23 -8.94
CA GLY A 36 -5.47 -4.51 -8.06
C GLY A 36 -5.65 -4.00 -6.62
N HIS A 37 -6.08 -2.74 -6.43
CA HIS A 37 -6.37 -2.20 -5.10
C HIS A 37 -7.52 -2.94 -4.43
N VAL A 38 -8.59 -3.26 -5.17
CA VAL A 38 -9.75 -3.97 -4.64
C VAL A 38 -9.37 -5.36 -4.13
N ARG A 39 -8.64 -6.15 -4.93
CA ARG A 39 -8.17 -7.49 -4.54
C ARG A 39 -7.20 -7.43 -3.36
N TYR A 40 -6.28 -6.46 -3.37
CA TYR A 40 -5.36 -6.23 -2.28
C TYR A 40 -6.09 -5.95 -0.95
N LEU A 41 -7.06 -5.04 -0.95
CA LEU A 41 -7.84 -4.71 0.25
C LEU A 41 -8.74 -5.87 0.70
N GLN A 42 -9.27 -6.67 -0.25
CA GLN A 42 -10.02 -7.89 0.08
C GLN A 42 -9.13 -8.90 0.81
N ALA A 43 -7.95 -9.20 0.27
CA ALA A 43 -6.99 -10.11 0.91
C ALA A 43 -6.49 -9.56 2.26
N ALA A 44 -6.31 -8.24 2.39
CA ALA A 44 -5.94 -7.63 3.67
C ALA A 44 -7.03 -7.83 4.74
N LYS A 45 -8.31 -7.63 4.38
CA LYS A 45 -9.44 -7.81 5.29
C LYS A 45 -9.55 -9.23 5.84
N GLU A 46 -9.14 -10.25 5.08
CA GLU A 46 -9.17 -11.65 5.53
C GLU A 46 -8.22 -11.94 6.70
N LEU A 47 -7.26 -11.04 6.98
CA LEU A 47 -6.26 -11.21 8.05
C LEU A 47 -6.76 -10.75 9.43
N GLY A 48 -7.99 -10.25 9.54
CA GLY A 48 -8.53 -9.81 10.82
C GLY A 48 -10.01 -9.44 10.79
N ARG A 49 -10.47 -8.86 11.89
CA ARG A 49 -11.87 -8.46 12.08
C ARG A 49 -12.20 -7.19 11.33
N ALA A 50 -11.37 -6.17 11.46
CA ALA A 50 -11.55 -4.87 10.85
C ALA A 50 -10.31 -4.46 10.06
N LEU A 51 -10.50 -3.78 8.94
CA LEU A 51 -9.48 -3.19 8.09
C LEU A 51 -9.61 -1.67 8.14
N VAL A 52 -8.58 -1.03 8.67
CA VAL A 52 -8.39 0.42 8.57
C VAL A 52 -7.38 0.75 7.48
N VAL A 53 -7.72 1.71 6.63
CA VAL A 53 -6.85 2.19 5.56
C VAL A 53 -6.38 3.61 5.85
N GLY A 54 -5.07 3.79 6.00
CA GLY A 54 -4.42 5.11 5.98
C GLY A 54 -4.32 5.64 4.55
N VAL A 55 -4.94 6.76 4.26
CA VAL A 55 -4.85 7.44 2.97
C VAL A 55 -3.86 8.60 3.08
N ASN A 56 -2.81 8.60 2.27
CA ASN A 56 -1.85 9.70 2.26
C ASN A 56 -2.52 11.02 1.86
N SER A 57 -2.19 12.12 2.54
CA SER A 57 -2.62 13.48 2.18
C SER A 57 -2.07 13.88 0.80
N ASP A 58 -2.65 14.92 0.20
CA ASP A 58 -2.18 15.42 -1.10
C ASP A 58 -0.73 15.92 -1.03
N GLU A 59 -0.34 16.52 0.09
CA GLU A 59 1.04 16.94 0.34
C GLU A 59 2.00 15.76 0.49
N SER A 60 1.60 14.74 1.25
CA SER A 60 2.35 13.50 1.42
C SER A 60 2.58 12.82 0.07
N VAL A 61 1.53 12.73 -0.76
CA VAL A 61 1.64 12.14 -2.10
C VAL A 61 2.55 12.94 -3.01
N ARG A 62 2.45 14.28 -3.05
CA ARG A 62 3.34 15.13 -3.84
C ARG A 62 4.81 14.91 -3.47
N SER A 63 5.09 14.77 -2.18
CA SER A 63 6.45 14.54 -1.67
C SER A 63 6.98 13.14 -2.03
N LEU A 64 6.13 12.11 -1.93
CA LEU A 64 6.48 10.71 -2.20
C LEU A 64 6.55 10.38 -3.70
N LYS A 65 5.81 11.13 -4.54
CA LYS A 65 5.69 10.89 -5.98
C LYS A 65 5.97 12.18 -6.73
N PRO A 66 7.25 12.59 -6.83
CA PRO A 66 7.62 13.82 -7.53
C PRO A 66 7.21 13.75 -9.01
N ALA A 67 7.02 14.94 -9.59
CA ALA A 67 6.60 15.08 -10.98
C ALA A 67 7.56 14.33 -11.92
N ARG A 68 6.98 13.61 -12.87
CA ARG A 68 7.72 12.93 -13.94
C ARG A 68 7.39 13.63 -15.25
N GLY A 69 8.42 13.89 -16.07
CA GLY A 69 8.23 14.54 -17.37
C GLY A 69 7.18 13.81 -18.21
N GLY A 70 6.23 14.55 -18.75
CA GLY A 70 5.17 13.99 -19.59
C GLY A 70 4.04 13.26 -18.85
N LEU A 71 3.98 13.32 -17.51
CA LEU A 71 2.84 12.86 -16.71
C LEU A 71 2.25 14.01 -15.87
N PRO A 72 0.93 13.99 -15.58
CA PRO A 72 0.32 14.96 -14.68
C PRO A 72 0.91 14.84 -13.25
N PRO A 73 0.89 15.93 -12.48
CA PRO A 73 1.29 15.90 -11.08
C PRO A 73 0.42 14.92 -10.27
N ARG A 74 0.97 14.43 -9.16
CA ARG A 74 0.33 13.46 -8.28
C ARG A 74 0.05 14.13 -6.92
N PRO A 75 -1.12 13.89 -6.29
CA PRO A 75 -2.20 13.04 -6.77
C PRO A 75 -3.04 13.71 -7.87
N ILE A 76 -3.77 12.90 -8.64
CA ILE A 76 -4.79 13.36 -9.58
C ILE A 76 -6.08 13.69 -8.82
N MET A 77 -6.49 12.78 -7.93
CA MET A 77 -7.69 12.92 -7.11
C MET A 77 -7.34 13.53 -5.74
N PRO A 78 -8.07 14.56 -5.28
CA PRO A 78 -7.89 15.12 -3.93
C PRO A 78 -8.07 14.08 -2.83
N GLU A 79 -7.39 14.27 -1.71
CA GLU A 79 -7.35 13.32 -0.59
C GLU A 79 -8.71 12.90 -0.07
N GLN A 80 -9.66 13.84 0.02
CA GLN A 80 -11.00 13.54 0.49
C GLN A 80 -11.76 12.64 -0.49
N GLN A 81 -11.63 12.88 -1.79
CA GLN A 81 -12.28 12.02 -2.79
C GLN A 81 -11.67 10.62 -2.80
N ARG A 82 -10.35 10.50 -2.63
CA ARG A 82 -9.68 9.20 -2.48
C ARG A 82 -10.16 8.48 -1.23
N ALA A 83 -10.26 9.19 -0.10
CA ALA A 83 -10.75 8.63 1.15
C ALA A 83 -12.22 8.17 1.05
N GLU A 84 -13.10 8.95 0.43
CA GLU A 84 -14.50 8.61 0.18
C GLU A 84 -14.63 7.32 -0.64
N VAL A 85 -13.89 7.23 -1.75
CA VAL A 85 -13.92 6.02 -2.60
C VAL A 85 -13.43 4.81 -1.83
N ILE A 86 -12.32 4.94 -1.08
CA ILE A 86 -11.80 3.83 -0.27
C ILE A 86 -12.78 3.43 0.84
N ALA A 87 -13.40 4.38 1.54
CA ALA A 87 -14.36 4.12 2.60
C ALA A 87 -15.63 3.41 2.10
N ALA A 88 -15.98 3.60 0.82
CA ALA A 88 -17.11 2.92 0.18
C ALA A 88 -16.81 1.46 -0.22
N LEU A 89 -15.54 1.03 -0.23
CA LEU A 89 -15.19 -0.34 -0.59
C LEU A 89 -15.59 -1.32 0.52
N ARG A 90 -16.30 -2.38 0.14
CA ARG A 90 -16.78 -3.45 1.03
C ARG A 90 -15.76 -3.95 2.08
N PRO A 91 -14.47 -4.20 1.78
CA PRO A 91 -13.54 -4.71 2.78
C PRO A 91 -13.10 -3.67 3.84
N VAL A 92 -13.37 -2.38 3.66
CA VAL A 92 -12.80 -1.30 4.49
C VAL A 92 -13.75 -0.88 5.60
N ASP A 93 -13.35 -0.99 6.87
CA ASP A 93 -14.20 -0.61 8.01
C ASP A 93 -14.00 0.85 8.43
N GLY A 94 -12.78 1.38 8.22
CA GLY A 94 -12.44 2.77 8.52
C GLY A 94 -11.32 3.33 7.65
N VAL A 95 -11.33 4.64 7.45
CA VAL A 95 -10.30 5.39 6.71
C VAL A 95 -9.77 6.52 7.58
N VAL A 96 -8.46 6.75 7.55
CA VAL A 96 -7.82 7.91 8.18
C VAL A 96 -6.90 8.58 7.16
N ILE A 97 -7.03 9.89 7.00
CA ILE A 97 -6.10 10.67 6.18
C ILE A 97 -4.89 11.07 7.03
N PHE A 98 -3.67 10.95 6.49
CA PHE A 98 -2.45 11.29 7.22
C PHE A 98 -1.41 11.95 6.30
N ALA A 99 -0.65 12.90 6.83
CA ALA A 99 0.28 13.72 6.05
C ALA A 99 1.75 13.27 6.21
N GLU A 100 2.04 12.48 7.23
CA GLU A 100 3.38 12.07 7.57
C GLU A 100 4.04 11.23 6.46
N PRO A 101 5.38 11.28 6.31
CA PRO A 101 6.08 10.49 5.29
C PRO A 101 5.97 8.97 5.49
N THR A 102 5.72 8.53 6.72
CA THR A 102 5.61 7.12 7.10
C THR A 102 4.35 6.91 7.94
N ALA A 103 3.84 5.68 7.98
CA ALA A 103 2.67 5.36 8.79
C ALA A 103 3.00 5.12 10.27
N ILE A 104 4.23 5.42 10.72
CA ILE A 104 4.71 5.12 12.08
C ILE A 104 3.81 5.73 13.16
N ALA A 105 3.37 6.98 12.98
CA ALA A 105 2.51 7.67 13.95
C ALA A 105 1.15 6.96 14.11
N LEU A 106 0.50 6.64 12.98
CA LEU A 106 -0.76 5.88 12.98
C LEU A 106 -0.59 4.49 13.59
N ILE A 107 0.46 3.75 13.20
CA ILE A 107 0.72 2.41 13.72
C ILE A 107 0.98 2.44 15.22
N ARG A 108 1.74 3.43 15.71
CA ARG A 108 2.01 3.60 17.14
C ARG A 108 0.72 3.88 17.92
N ALA A 109 -0.16 4.69 17.37
CA ALA A 109 -1.41 5.09 18.02
C ALA A 109 -2.48 3.97 18.00
N LEU A 110 -2.59 3.24 16.88
CA LEU A 110 -3.63 2.22 16.69
C LEU A 110 -3.21 0.82 17.15
N GLN A 111 -1.89 0.54 17.16
CA GLN A 111 -1.32 -0.78 17.45
C GLN A 111 -2.10 -1.93 16.77
N PRO A 112 -2.13 -1.95 15.43
CA PRO A 112 -2.84 -2.99 14.68
C PRO A 112 -2.20 -4.35 14.89
N GLN A 113 -3.01 -5.40 15.06
CA GLN A 113 -2.49 -6.77 15.15
C GLN A 113 -1.76 -7.18 13.87
N VAL A 114 -2.22 -6.71 12.72
CA VAL A 114 -1.63 -7.01 11.42
C VAL A 114 -1.42 -5.70 10.63
N TYR A 115 -0.18 -5.43 10.25
CA TYR A 115 0.17 -4.38 9.30
C TYR A 115 0.44 -4.98 7.92
N VAL A 116 -0.31 -4.54 6.92
CA VAL A 116 -0.28 -5.11 5.58
C VAL A 116 0.37 -4.15 4.59
N LYS A 117 1.24 -4.68 3.73
CA LYS A 117 1.82 -3.97 2.58
C LYS A 117 1.61 -4.76 1.28
N GLY A 118 1.34 -4.05 0.20
CA GLY A 118 1.32 -4.62 -1.16
C GLY A 118 2.73 -4.84 -1.71
N GLY A 119 2.85 -5.83 -2.60
CA GLY A 119 4.08 -6.35 -3.20
C GLY A 119 5.02 -5.35 -3.90
N ASP A 120 6.19 -5.90 -4.25
CA ASP A 120 7.45 -5.29 -4.71
C ASP A 120 8.27 -4.46 -3.70
N TYR A 121 8.05 -4.65 -2.39
CA TYR A 121 9.10 -4.37 -1.39
C TYR A 121 10.18 -5.46 -1.43
N GLN A 122 10.81 -5.65 -2.59
CA GLN A 122 12.11 -6.29 -2.66
C GLN A 122 13.14 -5.22 -2.29
N THR A 123 14.05 -5.55 -1.37
CA THR A 123 15.32 -4.86 -1.04
C THR A 123 15.37 -3.79 0.06
N GLY A 124 14.33 -3.51 0.86
CA GLY A 124 14.43 -2.55 1.97
C GLY A 124 13.70 -2.97 3.25
N ALA A 125 14.31 -2.71 4.43
CA ALA A 125 13.61 -2.86 5.71
C ALA A 125 12.52 -1.78 5.84
N LEU A 126 11.28 -2.21 6.07
CA LEU A 126 10.17 -1.27 6.31
C LEU A 126 10.48 -0.41 7.55
N PRO A 127 10.40 0.94 7.46
CA PRO A 127 10.67 1.80 8.61
C PRO A 127 9.66 1.59 9.75
N GLU A 128 8.48 1.06 9.44
CA GLU A 128 7.47 0.69 10.44
C GLU A 128 7.78 -0.65 11.14
N ALA A 129 8.70 -1.48 10.63
CA ALA A 129 8.91 -2.81 11.17
C ALA A 129 9.35 -2.86 12.64
N PRO A 130 10.26 -1.98 13.11
CA PRO A 130 10.64 -1.94 14.52
C PRO A 130 9.45 -1.66 15.44
N ILE A 131 8.57 -0.71 15.09
CA ILE A 131 7.43 -0.36 15.94
C ILE A 131 6.37 -1.47 15.94
N VAL A 132 6.09 -2.09 14.79
CA VAL A 132 5.12 -3.20 14.71
C VAL A 132 5.57 -4.37 15.59
N ARG A 133 6.85 -4.74 15.51
CA ARG A 133 7.41 -5.84 16.33
C ARG A 133 7.44 -5.50 17.82
N ALA A 134 7.68 -4.24 18.18
CA ALA A 134 7.81 -3.83 19.58
C ALA A 134 6.55 -4.05 20.42
N TYR A 135 5.35 -3.96 19.82
CA TYR A 135 4.09 -4.29 20.51
C TYR A 135 3.54 -5.68 20.17
N GLY A 136 4.31 -6.51 19.46
CA GLY A 136 3.92 -7.89 19.10
C GLY A 136 3.00 -8.02 17.87
N GLY A 137 2.86 -6.97 17.07
CA GLY A 137 2.12 -7.02 15.81
C GLY A 137 2.86 -7.80 14.71
N GLN A 138 2.11 -8.20 13.69
CA GLN A 138 2.63 -8.93 12.53
C GLN A 138 2.66 -8.04 11.30
N ILE A 139 3.62 -8.29 10.41
CA ILE A 139 3.69 -7.64 9.10
C ILE A 139 3.43 -8.70 8.03
N VAL A 140 2.46 -8.45 7.16
CA VAL A 140 2.10 -9.36 6.06
C VAL A 140 2.28 -8.65 4.73
N LEU A 141 2.97 -9.31 3.80
CA LEU A 141 3.14 -8.83 2.43
C LEU A 141 2.15 -9.58 1.53
N ILE A 142 1.27 -8.84 0.86
CA ILE A 142 0.31 -9.42 -0.08
C ILE A 142 0.86 -9.24 -1.50
N PRO A 143 1.02 -10.32 -2.28
CA PRO A 143 1.51 -10.24 -3.65
C PRO A 143 0.54 -9.45 -4.53
N ILE A 144 1.07 -8.65 -5.46
CA ILE A 144 0.25 -7.89 -6.42
C ILE A 144 -0.11 -8.81 -7.58
N GLU A 145 -1.36 -9.25 -7.64
CA GLU A 145 -1.84 -10.20 -8.67
C GLU A 145 -2.21 -9.54 -10.01
N VAL A 146 -2.33 -8.21 -10.05
CA VAL A 146 -2.80 -7.48 -11.24
C VAL A 146 -1.75 -6.46 -11.65
N ASN A 147 -1.21 -6.61 -12.86
CA ASN A 147 -0.31 -5.64 -13.47
C ASN A 147 -1.09 -4.39 -13.95
N CYS A 148 -1.63 -3.65 -13.00
CA CYS A 148 -2.33 -2.39 -13.21
C CYS A 148 -1.84 -1.41 -12.15
N SER A 149 -1.35 -0.26 -12.59
CA SER A 149 -0.93 0.84 -11.73
C SER A 149 -1.58 2.13 -12.22
N THR A 150 -1.66 3.13 -11.35
CA THR A 150 -2.18 4.43 -11.79
C THR A 150 -1.33 5.02 -12.92
N THR A 151 -0.01 4.84 -12.89
CA THR A 151 0.87 5.25 -13.99
C THR A 151 0.48 4.57 -15.30
N ALA A 152 0.28 3.25 -15.29
CA ALA A 152 -0.12 2.51 -16.50
C ALA A 152 -1.48 2.97 -17.05
N ILE A 153 -2.43 3.33 -16.18
CA ILE A 153 -3.72 3.91 -16.58
C ILE A 153 -3.51 5.25 -17.29
N ILE A 154 -2.70 6.14 -16.71
CA ILE A 154 -2.44 7.47 -17.28
C ILE A 154 -1.72 7.35 -18.63
N GLU A 155 -0.68 6.53 -18.72
CA GLU A 155 0.07 6.33 -19.98
C GLU A 155 -0.86 5.85 -21.10
N ARG A 156 -1.78 4.92 -20.78
CA ARG A 156 -2.80 4.46 -21.72
C ARG A 156 -3.75 5.58 -22.15
N ILE A 157 -4.20 6.44 -21.22
CA ILE A 157 -5.05 7.61 -21.53
C ILE A 157 -4.31 8.58 -22.45
N LEU A 158 -3.00 8.76 -22.24
CA LEU A 158 -2.13 9.61 -23.07
C LEU A 158 -1.73 8.97 -24.41
N GLY A 159 -2.23 7.77 -24.73
CA GLY A 159 -1.95 7.08 -25.99
C GLY A 159 -0.53 6.50 -26.08
N ARG A 160 0.16 6.31 -24.96
CA ARG A 160 1.48 5.68 -24.92
C ARG A 160 1.31 4.18 -24.65
N SER A 161 1.65 3.34 -25.62
CA SER A 161 1.50 1.88 -25.52
C SER A 161 2.37 1.30 -24.38
N PRO A 162 1.95 0.20 -23.74
CA PRO A 162 2.82 -0.55 -22.80
C PRO A 162 4.08 -1.12 -23.47
N ASP A 163 4.06 -1.27 -24.79
CA ASP A 163 5.13 -1.92 -25.58
C ASP A 163 6.47 -1.18 -25.58
N SER A 164 6.52 0.08 -25.13
CA SER A 164 7.79 0.81 -24.97
C SER A 164 8.61 0.39 -23.75
N PHE A 165 8.21 -0.66 -23.03
CA PHE A 165 8.93 -1.19 -21.85
C PHE A 165 9.48 -2.62 -22.02
N HIS A 166 9.50 -3.17 -23.25
CA HIS A 166 10.30 -4.37 -23.57
C HIS A 166 11.72 -4.01 -24.04
N HIS A 167 12.57 -3.56 -23.10
CA HIS A 167 14.05 -3.59 -23.12
C HIS A 167 14.45 -3.33 -21.65
N ASP A 168 15.11 -4.19 -20.87
CA ASP A 168 16.08 -5.25 -21.17
C ASP A 168 15.89 -6.42 -20.19
N ILE A 169 15.42 -7.57 -20.67
CA ILE A 169 15.96 -8.86 -20.22
C ILE A 169 16.50 -9.50 -21.48
N SER A 170 17.79 -9.28 -21.71
CA SER A 170 18.58 -10.03 -22.67
C SER A 170 18.54 -11.50 -22.27
N VAL A 171 17.69 -12.26 -22.97
CA VAL A 171 17.82 -13.72 -23.06
C VAL A 171 19.01 -13.97 -23.97
N GLY A 172 20.19 -14.05 -23.37
CA GLY A 172 21.45 -14.25 -24.08
C GLY A 172 22.53 -14.75 -23.15
N GLY A 173 22.57 -16.07 -22.94
CA GLY A 173 23.65 -16.70 -22.19
C GLY A 173 23.34 -18.13 -21.81
N THR A 174 23.48 -19.04 -22.78
CA THR A 174 23.66 -20.47 -22.51
C THR A 174 24.74 -20.64 -21.44
N SER A 175 24.36 -21.17 -20.29
CA SER A 175 25.30 -21.61 -19.27
C SER A 175 26.22 -22.70 -19.85
N PRO A 176 27.55 -22.59 -19.76
CA PRO A 176 28.41 -23.74 -19.95
C PRO A 176 28.30 -24.67 -18.73
N PRO A 177 28.53 -25.98 -18.88
CA PRO A 177 28.31 -26.94 -17.81
C PRO A 177 29.30 -26.71 -16.67
N TYR A 178 28.75 -26.83 -15.47
CA TYR A 178 29.42 -26.99 -14.19
C TYR A 178 30.64 -27.93 -14.30
N ASN A 179 31.81 -27.46 -13.89
CA ASN A 179 32.97 -28.32 -13.66
C ASN A 179 33.52 -28.04 -12.25
N ASP A 180 33.38 -29.04 -11.40
CA ASP A 180 34.10 -29.20 -10.15
C ASP A 180 35.60 -29.00 -10.35
N LYS A 181 36.24 -28.16 -9.52
CA LYS A 181 37.55 -28.44 -8.89
C LYS A 181 38.09 -27.26 -8.06
N LYS A 182 38.30 -27.56 -6.77
CA LYS A 182 39.44 -27.20 -5.89
C LYS A 182 39.52 -25.75 -5.39
N MET A 183 39.38 -25.56 -4.07
CA MET A 183 40.49 -25.56 -3.09
C MET A 183 41.54 -24.47 -3.37
N LEU A 184 41.36 -23.29 -2.78
CA LEU A 184 42.13 -22.73 -1.66
C LEU A 184 41.67 -21.30 -1.39
#